data_AF-A0A1H1TTT8-F1
#
_entry.id   AF-A0A1H1TTT8-F1
#
_cell.length_a   1.000
_cell.length_b   1.000
_cell.length_c   1.000
_cell.angle_alpha   90.00
_cell.angle_beta   90.00
_cell.angle_gamma   90.00
#
_symmetry.space_group_name_H-M   'P 1'
#
loop_
_entity.id
_entity.type
_entity.pdbx_description
1 polymer ?
#
loop_
_entity_poly.entity_id
_entity_poly.type
_entity_poly.pdbx_seq_one_letter_code
_entity_poly.pdbx_strand_id
1 'polypeptide(L)'
;MSRHRENLGILLRHVHTGGPLTRAVLAERMGVNRSTILALTTELAAAGLVSEESPAVPEGAGRPSLVVRPATGRVFVLAFDVSVDRLVAARVGLGGEILDRREAARFPRPAS
;
A
#
# COMPACT_ATOMS: atom_id res chain seq x y z
N MET A 1 -18.29 12.21 8.87
CA MET A 1 -17.02 12.29 8.11
C MET A 1 -17.37 12.40 6.63
N SER A 2 -16.70 13.27 5.87
CA SER A 2 -17.04 13.50 4.44
C SER A 2 -16.86 12.22 3.62
N ARG A 3 -17.82 11.92 2.73
CA ARG A 3 -17.80 10.78 1.77
C ARG A 3 -16.50 10.68 0.97
N HIS A 4 -15.82 11.82 0.77
CA HIS A 4 -14.53 11.88 0.10
C HIS A 4 -13.40 11.18 0.87
N ARG A 5 -13.30 11.43 2.18
CA ARG A 5 -12.28 10.81 3.05
C ARG A 5 -12.48 9.29 3.14
N GLU A 6 -13.73 8.86 3.16
CA GLU A 6 -14.09 7.44 3.12
C GLU A 6 -13.62 6.80 1.80
N ASN A 7 -13.89 7.43 0.66
CA ASN A 7 -13.44 6.94 -0.65
C ASN A 7 -11.90 6.85 -0.75
N LEU A 8 -11.16 7.82 -0.24
CA LEU A 8 -9.69 7.76 -0.19
C LEU A 8 -9.20 6.54 0.61
N GLY A 9 -9.82 6.27 1.76
CA GLY A 9 -9.51 5.11 2.59
C GLY A 9 -9.81 3.79 1.89
N ILE A 10 -10.95 3.69 1.19
CA ILE A 10 -11.33 2.50 0.41
C ILE A 10 -10.34 2.25 -0.73
N LEU A 11 -9.98 3.28 -1.50
CA LEU A 11 -9.01 3.17 -2.59
C LEU A 11 -7.66 2.71 -2.06
N LEU A 12 -7.15 3.36 -1.01
CA LEU A 12 -5.86 3.02 -0.42
C LEU A 12 -5.86 1.57 0.10
N ARG A 13 -6.97 1.10 0.69
CA ARG A 13 -7.12 -0.29 1.11
C ARG A 13 -7.04 -1.25 -0.08
N HIS A 14 -7.70 -0.95 -1.20
CA HIS A 14 -7.63 -1.80 -2.39
C HIS A 14 -6.20 -2.02 -2.89
N VAL A 15 -5.41 -0.95 -2.99
CA VAL A 15 -4.01 -1.08 -3.44
C VAL A 15 -3.09 -1.66 -2.37
N HIS A 16 -3.38 -1.44 -1.10
CA HIS A 16 -2.63 -1.99 0.02
C HIS A 16 -2.79 -3.51 0.14
N THR A 17 -4.00 -4.04 -0.02
CA THR A 17 -4.27 -5.49 0.16
C THR A 17 -4.29 -6.27 -1.15
N GLY A 18 -4.70 -5.62 -2.24
CA GLY A 18 -4.85 -6.25 -3.56
C GLY A 18 -3.67 -6.02 -4.50
N GLY A 19 -2.70 -5.21 -4.09
CA GLY A 19 -1.56 -4.83 -4.91
C GLY A 19 -1.90 -3.80 -6.00
N PRO A 20 -1.01 -3.64 -6.99
CA PRO A 20 -1.17 -2.69 -8.09
C PRO A 20 -2.45 -2.90 -8.90
N LEU A 21 -3.22 -1.84 -9.15
CA LEU A 21 -4.47 -1.88 -9.92
C LEU A 21 -4.56 -0.70 -10.88
N THR A 22 -5.18 -0.89 -12.05
CA THR A 22 -5.47 0.23 -12.95
C THR A 22 -6.56 1.12 -12.37
N ARG A 23 -6.59 2.40 -12.76
CA ARG A 23 -7.70 3.31 -12.39
C ARG A 23 -9.07 2.78 -12.83
N ALA A 24 -9.13 2.10 -13.97
CA ALA A 24 -10.38 1.54 -14.48
C ALA A 24 -10.93 0.46 -13.52
N VAL A 25 -10.07 -0.46 -13.09
CA VAL A 25 -10.44 -1.50 -12.12
C VAL A 25 -10.82 -0.91 -10.76
N LEU A 26 -10.11 0.13 -10.30
CA LEU A 26 -10.47 0.82 -9.06
C LEU A 26 -11.83 1.53 -9.17
N ALA A 27 -12.10 2.20 -10.28
CA ALA A 27 -13.37 2.88 -10.52
C ALA A 27 -14.55 1.89 -10.51
N GLU A 28 -14.38 0.77 -11.19
CA GLU A 28 -15.35 -0.33 -11.22
C GLU A 28 -15.61 -0.89 -9.81
N ARG A 29 -14.55 -1.26 -9.08
CA ARG A 29 -14.66 -1.84 -7.72
C ARG A 29 -15.31 -0.89 -6.71
N MET A 30 -15.05 0.41 -6.86
CA MET A 30 -15.58 1.43 -5.95
C MET A 30 -16.94 1.97 -6.41
N GLY A 31 -17.45 1.60 -7.59
CA GLY A 31 -18.70 2.13 -8.14
C GLY A 31 -18.65 3.65 -8.38
N VAL A 32 -17.49 4.19 -8.74
CA VAL A 32 -17.28 5.63 -8.98
C VAL A 32 -16.98 5.93 -10.44
N ASN A 33 -17.28 7.15 -10.87
CA ASN A 33 -17.01 7.58 -12.23
C ASN A 33 -15.51 7.91 -12.45
N ARG A 34 -15.17 8.17 -13.72
CA ARG A 34 -13.80 8.47 -14.15
C ARG A 34 -13.20 9.74 -13.54
N SER A 35 -13.99 10.79 -13.35
CA SER A 35 -13.48 12.04 -12.76
C SER A 35 -13.21 11.89 -11.27
N THR A 36 -14.07 11.15 -10.56
CA THR A 36 -13.88 10.84 -9.14
C THR A 36 -12.64 10.00 -8.92
N ILE A 37 -12.44 8.91 -9.68
CA ILE A 37 -11.23 8.09 -9.47
C ILE A 37 -9.95 8.88 -9.78
N LEU A 38 -9.97 9.76 -10.79
CA LEU A 38 -8.84 10.62 -11.12
C LEU A 38 -8.51 11.56 -9.95
N ALA A 39 -9.52 12.19 -9.35
CA ALA A 39 -9.32 13.07 -8.21
C ALA A 39 -8.73 12.32 -7.00
N LEU A 40 -9.27 11.13 -6.69
CA LEU A 40 -8.81 10.32 -5.56
C LEU A 40 -7.37 9.82 -5.75
N THR A 41 -7.01 9.31 -6.94
CA THR A 41 -5.64 8.84 -7.19
C THR A 41 -4.64 9.98 -7.21
N THR A 42 -5.02 11.13 -7.77
CA THR A 42 -4.18 12.33 -7.75
C THR A 42 -3.91 12.81 -6.32
N GLU A 43 -4.93 12.82 -5.46
CA GLU A 43 -4.77 13.24 -4.07
C GLU A 43 -3.90 12.28 -3.26
N LEU A 44 -4.11 10.96 -3.39
CA LEU A 44 -3.26 9.98 -2.72
C LEU A 44 -1.81 9.99 -3.25
N ALA A 45 -1.62 10.27 -4.54
CA ALA A 45 -0.29 10.43 -5.13
C ALA A 45 0.41 11.69 -4.60
N ALA A 46 -0.31 12.81 -4.50
CA ALA A 46 0.19 14.05 -3.89
C ALA A 46 0.55 13.86 -2.41
N ALA A 47 -0.21 13.03 -1.68
CA ALA A 47 0.11 12.64 -0.31
C ALA A 47 1.27 11.64 -0.20
N GLY A 48 1.79 11.13 -1.32
CA GLY A 48 2.88 10.15 -1.34
C GLY A 48 2.49 8.76 -0.84
N LEU A 49 1.19 8.42 -0.87
CA LEU A 49 0.64 7.13 -0.43
C LEU A 49 0.55 6.12 -1.57
N VAL A 50 0.46 6.61 -2.81
CA VAL A 50 0.47 5.78 -4.03
C VAL A 50 1.38 6.41 -5.10
N SER A 51 1.81 5.62 -6.08
CA SER A 51 2.39 6.10 -7.35
C SER A 51 1.48 5.72 -8.52
N GLU A 52 1.55 6.49 -9.61
CA GLU A 52 0.89 6.18 -10.86
C GLU A 52 1.94 5.99 -11.97
N GLU A 53 1.96 4.81 -12.56
CA GLU A 53 2.96 4.43 -13.55
C GLU A 53 2.30 3.85 -14.80
N SER A 54 2.91 4.07 -15.96
CA SER A 54 2.51 3.35 -17.17
C SER A 54 2.79 1.85 -16.99
N PRO A 55 1.92 0.95 -17.47
CA PRO A 55 2.21 -0.48 -17.51
C PRO A 55 3.53 -0.74 -18.23
N ALA A 56 4.34 -1.66 -17.71
CA ALA A 56 5.63 -2.04 -18.31
C ALA A 56 5.46 -2.72 -19.68
N VAL A 57 4.29 -3.31 -19.94
CA VAL A 57 3.92 -3.92 -21.23
C VAL A 57 2.67 -3.21 -21.75
N PRO A 58 2.70 -2.60 -22.95
CA PRO A 58 1.49 -2.08 -23.59
C PRO A 58 0.54 -3.24 -23.93
N GLU A 59 -0.62 -3.29 -23.29
CA GLU A 59 -1.70 -4.20 -23.72
C GLU A 59 -2.41 -3.59 -24.95
N GLY A 60 -2.01 -4.04 -26.14
CA GLY A 60 -2.74 -3.80 -27.39
C GLY A 60 -2.82 -2.35 -27.88
N ALA A 61 -3.64 -2.14 -28.91
CA ALA A 61 -3.88 -0.83 -29.54
C ALA A 61 -4.84 0.02 -28.68
N GLY A 62 -4.32 0.64 -27.63
CA GLY A 62 -5.05 1.57 -26.77
C GLY A 62 -4.10 2.37 -25.89
N ARG A 63 -4.56 3.52 -25.36
CA ARG A 63 -3.76 4.30 -24.41
C ARG A 63 -3.64 3.49 -23.10
N PRO A 64 -2.44 3.11 -22.66
CA PRO A 64 -2.27 2.32 -21.44
C PRO A 64 -2.97 2.98 -20.24
N SER A 65 -3.74 2.19 -19.50
CA SER A 65 -4.37 2.65 -18.25
C SER A 65 -3.31 2.71 -17.17
N LEU A 66 -3.12 3.88 -16.56
CA LEU A 66 -2.13 4.07 -15.49
C LEU A 66 -2.43 3.11 -14.33
N VAL A 67 -1.37 2.44 -13.88
CA VAL A 67 -1.39 1.51 -12.75
C VAL A 67 -1.10 2.30 -11.48
N VAL A 68 -2.01 2.21 -10.53
CA VAL A 68 -1.88 2.77 -9.19
C VAL A 68 -1.20 1.74 -8.30
N ARG A 69 -0.06 2.09 -7.71
CA ARG A 69 0.74 1.24 -6.83
C ARG A 69 0.81 1.82 -5.43
N PRO A 70 0.87 1.02 -4.36
CA PRO A 70 1.19 1.54 -3.03
C PRO A 70 2.60 2.14 -3.02
N ALA A 71 2.79 3.27 -2.33
CA ALA A 71 4.10 3.88 -2.15
C ALA A 71 4.88 3.19 -1.02
N THR A 72 5.24 1.93 -1.24
CA THR A 72 5.69 0.97 -0.21
C THR A 72 6.86 1.46 0.65
N GLY A 73 7.87 2.12 0.06
CA GLY A 73 9.03 2.61 0.80
C GLY A 73 8.84 3.95 1.54
N ARG A 74 7.74 4.68 1.31
CA ARG A 74 7.54 6.03 1.86
C ARG A 74 6.79 6.04 3.19
N VAL A 75 5.77 5.19 3.32
CA VAL A 75 4.95 5.09 4.52
C VAL A 75 4.96 3.65 5.00
N PHE A 76 5.29 3.47 6.27
CA PHE A 76 5.44 2.17 6.89
C PHE A 76 4.93 2.17 8.33
N VAL A 77 4.64 0.98 8.82
CA VAL A 77 4.35 0.69 10.22
C VAL A 77 5.46 -0.15 10.83
N LEU A 78 5.59 -0.11 12.15
CA LEU A 78 6.39 -1.08 12.90
C LEU A 78 5.46 -2.19 13.40
N ALA A 79 5.73 -3.42 12.99
CA ALA A 79 5.07 -4.62 13.49
C ALA A 79 5.98 -5.33 14.49
N PHE A 80 5.41 -5.81 15.59
CA PHE A 80 6.13 -6.54 16.62
C PHE A 80 5.51 -7.92 16.83
N ASP A 81 6.35 -8.95 16.80
CA ASP A 81 6.00 -10.29 17.28
C ASP A 81 6.75 -10.53 18.59
N VAL A 82 5.98 -10.78 19.63
CA VAL A 82 6.40 -10.79 21.02
C VAL A 82 6.25 -12.21 21.55
N SER A 83 7.37 -12.93 21.68
CA SER A 83 7.44 -14.27 22.24
C SER A 83 8.06 -14.26 23.64
N VAL A 84 8.14 -15.42 24.29
CA VAL A 84 8.72 -15.56 25.64
C VAL A 84 10.22 -15.29 25.64
N ASP A 85 10.94 -15.81 24.66
CA ASP A 85 12.39 -15.79 24.53
C ASP A 85 12.91 -14.81 23.48
N ARG A 86 12.03 -14.33 22.60
CA ARG A 86 12.37 -13.54 21.42
C ARG A 86 11.45 -12.34 21.21
N LEU A 87 12.00 -11.27 20.67
CA LEU A 87 11.28 -10.12 20.14
C LEU A 87 11.66 -9.94 18.67
N VAL A 88 10.68 -9.91 17.79
CA VAL A 88 10.87 -9.53 16.38
C VAL A 88 10.23 -8.18 16.15
N ALA A 89 10.96 -7.28 15.51
CA ALA A 89 10.46 -6.02 15.00
C ALA A 89 10.61 -6.02 13.47
N ALA A 90 9.56 -5.62 12.76
CA ALA A 90 9.57 -5.48 11.32
C ALA A 90 9.08 -4.10 10.91
N ARG A 91 9.77 -3.46 9.97
CA ARG A 91 9.28 -2.28 9.28
C ARG A 91 8.50 -2.73 8.06
N VAL A 92 7.20 -2.49 8.03
CA VAL A 92 6.29 -3.00 6.99
C VAL A 92 5.70 -1.83 6.21
N GLY A 93 5.94 -1.80 4.90
CA GLY A 93 5.43 -0.78 4.00
C GLY A 93 3.98 -0.99 3.59
N LEU A 94 3.40 0.01 2.92
CA LEU A 94 2.13 -0.17 2.21
C LEU A 94 2.26 -1.29 1.16
N GLY A 95 1.26 -2.18 1.06
CA GLY A 95 1.38 -3.40 0.25
C GLY A 95 1.84 -4.62 1.06
N GLY A 96 2.22 -4.43 2.34
CA GLY A 96 2.62 -5.52 3.23
C GLY A 96 4.07 -5.97 3.07
N GLU A 97 4.88 -5.25 2.28
CA GLU A 97 6.29 -5.59 2.09
C GLU A 97 7.10 -5.35 3.37
N ILE A 98 7.92 -6.33 3.76
CA ILE A 98 8.85 -6.20 4.89
C ILE A 98 10.11 -5.48 4.39
N LEU A 99 10.25 -4.22 4.79
CA LEU A 99 11.35 -3.33 4.40
C LEU A 99 12.61 -3.52 5.27
N ASP A 100 12.43 -3.94 6.52
CA ASP A 100 13.52 -4.33 7.43
C ASP A 100 12.94 -5.28 8.49
N ARG A 101 13.76 -6.20 8.99
CA ARG A 101 13.37 -7.12 10.06
C ARG A 101 14.55 -7.33 11.01
N ARG A 102 14.29 -7.17 12.30
CA ARG A 102 15.25 -7.37 13.39
C ARG A 102 14.68 -8.35 14.40
N GLU A 103 15.58 -9.10 15.02
CA GLU A 103 15.25 -10.07 16.05
C GLU A 103 16.25 -9.95 17.20
N ALA A 104 15.74 -10.04 18.42
CA ALA A 104 16.55 -9.99 19.65
C ALA A 104 16.03 -10.99 20.68
N ALA A 105 16.94 -11.59 21.44
CA ALA A 105 16.57 -12.37 22.63
C ALA A 105 15.97 -11.44 23.69
N ARG A 106 14.88 -11.86 24.34
CA ARG A 106 14.23 -11.09 25.41
C ARG A 106 14.92 -11.24 26.76
N PHE A 107 15.63 -12.34 26.95
CA PHE A 107 16.50 -12.58 28.09
C PHE A 107 17.82 -13.15 27.56
N PRO A 108 18.98 -12.52 27.81
CA PRO A 108 20.24 -13.23 27.70
C PRO A 108 20.13 -14.42 28.65
N ARG A 109 20.16 -15.63 28.12
CA ARG A 109 20.27 -16.83 28.95
C ARG A 109 21.50 -16.62 29.85
N PRO A 110 21.41 -16.67 31.19
CA PRO A 110 22.59 -16.52 32.03
C PRO A 110 23.60 -17.59 31.60
N ALA A 111 24.84 -17.18 31.36
CA ALA A 111 25.93 -18.10 31.07
C ALA A 111 26.05 -19.05 32.28
N SER A 112 25.80 -20.32 32.06
CA SER A 112 26.04 -21.41 33.00
C SER A 112 27.53 -21.70 33.12
#